data_AF-A0A8D8FBZ4-F1
#
_entry.id   AF-A0A8D8FBZ4-F1
#
_cell.length_a   1.000
_cell.length_b   1.000
_cell.length_c   1.000
_cell.angle_alpha   90.00
_cell.angle_beta   90.00
_cell.angle_gamma   90.00
#
_symmetry.space_group_name_H-M   'P 1'
#
loop_
_entity.id
_entity.type
_entity.pdbx_description
1 polymer ?
#
loop_
_entity_poly.entity_id
_entity_poly.type
_entity_poly.pdbx_seq_one_letter_code
_entity_poly.pdbx_strand_id
1 'polypeptide(L)'
;MISTKESKFSIKNTKFAQELYKETISTRTGNVIISPFSIGTCLTLVAFGAAGPTADEVLSTLKLEDPNFKQFILKIYGKVLRKFSTDRSLKIANKIYIANKFTVKSSFQEVAE
;
A
#
# COMPACT_ATOMS: atom_id res chain seq x y z
N MET A 1 -0.95 9.12 21.65
CA MET A 1 0.14 9.78 20.91
C MET A 1 0.48 8.95 19.68
N ILE A 2 0.60 9.57 18.50
CA ILE A 2 1.06 8.91 17.28
C ILE A 2 2.56 8.65 17.42
N SER A 3 3.01 7.44 17.14
CA SER A 3 4.45 7.12 17.23
C SER A 3 5.23 7.77 16.09
N THR A 4 6.52 8.06 16.29
CA THR A 4 7.41 8.66 15.26
C THR A 4 7.40 7.88 13.93
N LYS A 5 7.24 6.55 13.98
CA LYS A 5 7.14 5.71 12.78
C LYS A 5 5.81 5.89 12.03
N GLU A 6 4.70 6.07 12.74
CA GLU A 6 3.39 6.32 12.14
C GLU A 6 3.33 7.69 11.45
N SER A 7 3.92 8.72 12.07
CA SER A 7 4.06 10.05 11.43
C SER A 7 4.90 9.97 10.16
N LYS A 8 6.03 9.25 10.19
CA LYS A 8 6.87 9.01 9.00
C LYS A 8 6.10 8.28 7.90
N PHE A 9 5.31 7.26 8.25
CA PHE A 9 4.46 6.55 7.28
C PHE A 9 3.43 7.47 6.64
N SER A 10 2.74 8.30 7.44
CA SER A 10 1.77 9.26 6.91
C SER A 10 2.43 10.26 5.95
N ILE A 11 3.63 10.77 6.28
CA ILE A 11 4.38 11.69 5.41
C ILE A 11 4.77 11.01 4.10
N LYS A 12 5.29 9.77 4.15
CA LYS A 12 5.65 8.98 2.97
C LYS A 12 4.43 8.74 2.07
N ASN A 13 3.29 8.35 2.64
CA ASN A 13 2.04 8.15 1.91
C ASN A 13 1.50 9.45 1.28
N THR A 14 1.59 10.58 1.98
CA THR A 14 1.23 11.90 1.42
C THR A 14 2.13 12.29 0.26
N LYS A 15 3.44 12.02 0.35
CA LYS A 15 4.38 12.30 -0.75
C LYS A 15 4.05 11.45 -1.98
N PHE A 16 3.81 10.15 -1.80
CA PHE A 16 3.34 9.28 -2.87
C PHE A 16 2.04 9.80 -3.50
N ALA A 17 1.06 10.20 -2.67
CA ALA A 17 -0.20 10.76 -3.16
C ALA A 17 -0.03 12.02 -4.02
N GLN A 18 0.87 12.92 -3.60
CA GLN A 18 1.17 14.14 -4.36
C GLN A 18 1.85 13.84 -5.69
N GLU A 19 2.83 12.93 -5.71
CA GLU A 19 3.51 12.51 -6.94
C GLU A 19 2.52 11.82 -7.89
N LEU A 20 1.74 10.87 -7.40
CA LEU A 20 0.70 10.19 -8.19
C LEU A 20 -0.30 11.17 -8.79
N TYR A 21 -0.78 12.15 -8.01
CA TYR A 21 -1.72 13.14 -8.51
C TYR A 21 -1.10 14.00 -9.61
N LYS A 22 0.15 14.47 -9.42
CA LYS A 22 0.89 15.27 -10.42
C LYS A 22 1.04 14.51 -11.75
N GLU A 23 1.42 13.24 -11.70
CA GLU A 23 1.54 12.41 -12.90
C GLU A 23 0.18 12.09 -13.55
N THR A 24 -0.88 12.00 -12.74
CA THR A 24 -2.23 11.77 -13.28
C THR A 24 -2.73 12.98 -14.06
N ILE A 25 -2.53 14.19 -13.52
CA ILE A 25 -3.00 15.44 -14.17
C ILE A 25 -2.12 15.89 -15.32
N SER A 26 -0.87 15.42 -15.42
CA SER A 26 0.01 15.77 -16.55
C SER A 26 -0.46 15.16 -17.88
N THR A 27 -1.25 14.09 -17.81
CA THR A 27 -1.73 13.32 -18.97
C THR A 27 -3.24 13.40 -19.20
N ARG A 28 -3.98 14.09 -18.32
CA ARG A 28 -5.45 14.14 -18.33
C ARG A 28 -5.94 15.57 -18.21
N THR A 29 -6.95 15.92 -19.02
CA THR A 29 -7.71 17.17 -18.88
C THR A 29 -9.05 16.87 -18.20
N GLY A 30 -9.57 17.84 -17.43
CA GLY A 30 -10.83 17.72 -16.71
C GLY A 30 -10.69 17.29 -15.25
N ASN A 31 -11.79 16.85 -14.64
CA ASN A 31 -11.84 16.51 -13.22
C ASN A 31 -11.14 15.16 -12.94
N VAL A 32 -10.25 15.15 -11.95
CA VAL A 32 -9.53 13.94 -11.52
C VAL A 32 -9.92 13.60 -10.08
N ILE A 33 -10.34 12.35 -9.87
CA ILE A 33 -10.61 11.77 -8.56
C ILE A 33 -9.81 10.48 -8.46
N ILE A 34 -8.94 10.40 -7.46
CA ILE A 34 -8.12 9.21 -7.20
C ILE A 34 -8.08 8.90 -5.71
N SER A 35 -7.86 7.63 -5.36
CA SER A 35 -7.59 7.19 -3.99
C SER A 35 -6.16 6.69 -3.88
N PRO A 36 -5.20 7.57 -3.52
CA PRO A 36 -3.80 7.18 -3.39
C PRO A 36 -3.59 6.08 -2.34
N PHE A 37 -4.37 6.10 -1.25
CA PHE A 37 -4.29 5.08 -0.22
C PHE A 37 -4.69 3.69 -0.75
N SER A 38 -5.74 3.60 -1.57
CA SER A 38 -6.16 2.33 -2.17
C SER A 38 -5.09 1.79 -3.14
N ILE A 39 -4.57 2.64 -4.02
CA ILE A 39 -3.51 2.28 -4.98
C ILE A 39 -2.24 1.84 -4.23
N GLY A 40 -1.83 2.62 -3.22
CA GLY A 40 -0.67 2.33 -2.39
C GLY A 40 -0.80 1.01 -1.61
N THR A 41 -2.01 0.70 -1.11
CA THR A 41 -2.30 -0.58 -0.44
C THR A 41 -2.11 -1.75 -1.39
N CYS A 42 -2.68 -1.69 -2.60
CA CYS A 42 -2.50 -2.75 -3.61
C CYS A 42 -1.03 -2.92 -4.02
N LEU A 43 -0.32 -1.83 -4.29
CA LEU A 43 1.10 -1.88 -4.65
C LEU A 43 1.98 -2.42 -3.51
N THR A 44 1.62 -2.10 -2.25
CA THR A 44 2.31 -2.66 -1.09
C THR A 44 2.14 -4.19 -1.04
N LEU A 45 0.94 -4.71 -1.31
CA LEU A 45 0.71 -6.17 -1.41
C LEU A 45 1.55 -6.78 -2.53
N VAL A 46 1.63 -6.13 -3.70
CA VAL A 46 2.51 -6.58 -4.81
C VAL A 46 3.96 -6.64 -4.36
N ALA A 47 4.46 -5.62 -3.65
CA ALA A 47 5.84 -5.62 -3.14
C ALA A 47 6.12 -6.76 -2.17
N PHE A 48 5.15 -7.15 -1.33
CA PHE A 48 5.30 -8.29 -0.43
C PHE A 48 5.24 -9.65 -1.13
N GLY A 49 4.62 -9.73 -2.32
CA GLY A 49 4.63 -10.92 -3.17
C GLY A 49 5.84 -11.01 -4.12
N ALA A 50 6.50 -9.88 -4.37
CA ALA A 50 7.67 -9.77 -5.23
C ALA A 50 8.97 -10.07 -4.47
N ALA A 51 10.07 -10.17 -5.22
CA ALA A 51 11.42 -10.33 -4.68
C ALA A 51 12.45 -9.57 -5.53
N GLY A 52 13.61 -9.28 -4.93
CA GLY A 52 14.71 -8.60 -5.61
C GLY A 52 14.31 -7.23 -6.16
N PRO A 53 14.84 -6.84 -7.35
CA PRO A 53 14.66 -5.50 -7.91
C PRO A 53 13.19 -5.07 -8.04
N THR A 54 12.29 -6.00 -8.38
CA THR A 54 10.86 -5.70 -8.51
C THR A 54 10.24 -5.25 -7.18
N ALA A 55 10.61 -5.88 -6.07
CA ALA A 55 10.10 -5.45 -4.76
C ALA A 55 10.67 -4.07 -4.38
N ASP A 56 11.96 -3.85 -4.66
CA ASP A 56 12.66 -2.62 -4.31
C ASP A 56 12.13 -1.40 -5.09
N GLU A 57 11.87 -1.56 -6.40
CA GLU A 57 11.30 -0.51 -7.25
C GLU A 57 9.88 -0.12 -6.81
N VAL A 58 9.03 -1.10 -6.50
CA VAL A 58 7.66 -0.84 -6.02
C VAL A 58 7.70 -0.13 -4.66
N LEU A 59 8.55 -0.58 -3.73
CA LEU A 59 8.70 0.07 -2.42
C LEU A 59 9.26 1.49 -2.55
N SER A 60 10.24 1.72 -3.42
CA SER A 60 10.80 3.04 -3.68
C SER A 60 9.75 4.00 -4.25
N THR A 61 8.89 3.52 -5.16
CA THR A 61 7.78 4.31 -5.71
C THR A 61 6.82 4.76 -4.59
N LEU A 62 6.53 3.87 -3.64
CA LEU A 62 5.68 4.15 -2.47
C LEU A 62 6.38 4.97 -1.37
N LYS A 63 7.67 5.29 -1.54
CA LYS A 63 8.54 5.90 -0.51
C LYS A 63 8.67 5.02 0.73
N LEU A 64 8.65 3.69 0.58
CA LEU A 64 8.66 2.68 1.65
C LEU A 64 9.91 1.77 1.63
N GLU A 65 10.95 2.14 0.90
CA GLU A 65 12.20 1.41 0.66
C GLU A 65 13.11 1.22 1.88
N ASP A 66 12.78 1.79 3.05
CA ASP A 66 13.60 1.66 4.26
C ASP A 66 13.53 0.22 4.81
N PRO A 67 14.66 -0.53 4.84
CA PRO A 67 14.68 -1.91 5.31
C PRO A 67 14.21 -2.06 6.77
N ASN A 68 14.44 -1.04 7.61
CA ASN A 68 14.00 -1.02 9.01
C ASN A 68 12.48 -0.82 9.14
N PHE A 69 11.82 -0.52 8.03
CA PHE A 69 10.39 -0.26 7.93
C PHE A 69 9.59 -1.45 7.43
N LYS A 70 10.21 -2.49 6.84
CA LYS A 70 9.46 -3.61 6.21
C LYS A 70 8.47 -4.29 7.16
N GLN A 71 8.92 -4.68 8.36
CA GLN A 71 8.01 -5.25 9.38
C GLN A 71 7.00 -4.22 9.90
N PHE A 72 7.39 -2.95 9.96
CA PHE A 72 6.49 -1.88 10.40
C PHE A 72 5.39 -1.61 9.37
N ILE A 73 5.66 -1.73 8.08
CA ILE A 73 4.69 -1.54 6.98
C ILE A 73 3.54 -2.55 7.13
N LEU A 74 3.84 -3.83 7.32
CA LEU A 74 2.80 -4.85 7.57
C LEU A 74 1.94 -4.48 8.78
N LYS A 75 2.58 -4.14 9.89
CA LYS A 75 1.91 -3.79 11.14
C LYS A 75 1.01 -2.55 10.98
N ILE A 76 1.49 -1.51 10.29
CA ILE A 76 0.74 -0.26 10.16
C ILE A 76 -0.44 -0.42 9.19
N TYR A 77 -0.28 -1.11 8.06
CA TYR A 77 -1.39 -1.41 7.16
C TYR A 77 -2.45 -2.26 7.85
N GLY A 78 -2.06 -3.34 8.55
CA GLY A 78 -3.00 -4.15 9.33
C GLY A 78 -3.74 -3.35 10.42
N LYS A 79 -3.04 -2.42 11.09
CA LYS A 79 -3.66 -1.50 12.05
C LYS A 79 -4.66 -0.54 11.38
N VAL A 80 -4.31 0.02 10.24
CA VAL A 80 -5.14 0.98 9.50
C VAL A 80 -6.38 0.29 8.95
N LEU A 81 -6.24 -0.87 8.31
CA LEU A 81 -7.35 -1.65 7.76
C LEU A 81 -8.33 -2.09 8.87
N ARG A 82 -7.82 -2.58 10.00
CA ARG A 82 -8.66 -2.93 11.17
C ARG A 82 -9.36 -1.73 11.79
N LYS A 83 -8.74 -0.55 11.76
CA LYS A 83 -9.40 0.67 12.23
C LYS A 83 -10.57 1.04 11.32
N PHE A 84 -10.43 0.85 10.01
CA PHE A 84 -11.49 1.16 9.05
C PHE A 84 -12.55 0.08 8.93
N SER A 85 -12.27 -1.18 9.31
CA SER A 85 -13.29 -2.23 9.28
C SER A 85 -14.43 -2.01 10.27
N THR A 86 -14.21 -1.23 11.33
CA THR A 86 -15.24 -0.85 12.31
C THR A 86 -15.84 0.54 12.05
N ASP A 87 -15.36 1.25 11.02
CA ASP A 87 -15.84 2.57 10.64
C ASP A 87 -17.14 2.46 9.82
N ARG A 88 -18.14 3.30 10.12
CA ARG A 88 -19.43 3.29 9.41
C ARG A 88 -19.43 4.13 8.13
N SER A 89 -18.49 5.06 8.02
CA SER A 89 -18.37 6.03 6.93
C SER A 89 -17.39 5.62 5.83
N LEU A 90 -16.39 4.80 6.17
CA LEU A 90 -15.36 4.37 5.24
C LEU A 90 -15.19 2.84 5.29
N LYS A 91 -15.44 2.18 4.16
CA LYS A 91 -15.24 0.73 3.99
C LYS A 91 -14.05 0.47 3.06
N ILE A 92 -13.13 -0.38 3.49
CA ILE A 92 -11.96 -0.80 2.70
C ILE A 92 -11.93 -2.33 2.67
N ALA A 93 -11.71 -2.90 1.49
CA ALA A 93 -11.56 -4.34 1.30
C ALA A 93 -10.48 -4.61 0.24
N ASN A 94 -9.62 -5.59 0.50
CA ASN A 94 -8.63 -6.08 -0.44
C ASN A 94 -8.96 -7.54 -0.77
N LYS A 95 -8.78 -7.95 -2.04
CA LYS A 95 -8.97 -9.34 -2.47
C LYS A 95 -7.99 -9.66 -3.59
N ILE A 96 -7.38 -10.84 -3.50
CA ILE A 96 -6.50 -11.39 -4.55
C ILE A 96 -7.24 -12.49 -5.30
N TYR A 97 -7.16 -12.48 -6.63
CA TYR A 97 -7.71 -13.52 -7.49
C TYR A 97 -6.54 -14.31 -8.10
N ILE A 98 -6.53 -15.62 -7.86
CA ILE A 98 -5.46 -16.53 -8.30
C ILE A 98 -6.04 -17.52 -9.31
N ALA A 99 -5.34 -17.75 -10.41
CA ALA A 99 -5.75 -18.76 -11.38
C ALA A 99 -5.58 -20.17 -10.79
N ASN A 100 -6.53 -21.07 -11.07
CA ASN A 100 -6.63 -22.41 -10.46
C ASN A 100 -5.36 -23.27 -10.54
N LYS A 101 -4.45 -22.97 -11.47
CA LYS A 101 -3.17 -23.68 -11.66
C LYS A 101 -2.04 -23.23 -10.73
N PHE A 102 -2.26 -22.19 -9.92
CA PHE A 102 -1.25 -21.65 -9.03
C PHE A 102 -1.63 -21.86 -7.56
N THR A 103 -0.65 -22.26 -6.77
CA THR A 103 -0.75 -22.33 -5.32
C THR A 103 -0.03 -21.15 -4.71
N VAL A 104 -0.69 -20.48 -3.76
CA VAL A 104 -0.11 -19.35 -3.04
C VAL A 104 0.88 -19.86 -2.00
N LYS A 105 2.04 -19.21 -1.89
CA LYS A 105 2.98 -19.50 -0.80
C LYS A 105 2.37 -19.05 0.54
N SER A 106 2.48 -19.89 1.57
CA SER A 106 1.99 -19.58 2.93
C SER A 106 2.53 -18.24 3.45
N SER A 107 3.80 -17.97 3.21
CA SER A 107 4.45 -16.70 3.59
C SER A 107 3.81 -15.46 2.95
N PHE A 108 3.12 -15.60 1.81
CA PHE A 108 2.39 -14.50 1.18
C PHE A 108 0.94 -14.44 1.66
N GLN A 109 0.30 -15.59 1.93
CA GLN A 109 -1.05 -15.64 2.51
C GLN A 109 -1.14 -14.90 3.84
N GLU A 110 -0.15 -15.06 4.73
CA GLU A 110 -0.08 -14.37 6.02
C GLU A 110 -0.11 -12.83 5.91
N VAL A 111 0.24 -12.28 4.74
CA VAL A 111 0.26 -10.84 4.46
C VAL A 111 -0.97 -10.39 3.65
N ALA A 112 -1.53 -11.28 2.85
CA ALA A 112 -2.56 -10.99 1.86
C ALA A 112 -4.01 -11.22 2.35
N GLU A 113 -4.18 -11.88 3.50
CA GLU A 113 -5.46 -12.08 4.20
C GLU A 113 -5.78 -10.95 5.18
#